data_AF-A0A953N2A0-F1
#
_entry.id   AF-A0A953N2A0-F1
#
_cell.length_a   1.000
_cell.length_b   1.000
_cell.length_c   1.000
_cell.angle_alpha   90.00
_cell.angle_beta   90.00
_cell.angle_gamma   90.00
#
_symmetry.space_group_name_H-M   'P 1'
#
loop_
_entity.id
_entity.type
_entity.pdbx_description
1 polymer ?
#
loop_
_entity_poly.entity_id
_entity_poly.type
_entity_poly.pdbx_seq_one_letter_code
_entity_poly.pdbx_strand_id
1 'polypeptide(L)'
;MKIENRDKFVILTDDKGNLKEFASFITFQIANKFKRQNVVIDLGAFDALELDQLLLFLKVSNLHRKTKHSFVIVNNAIDPDDVPFEMVVVPTLQEAADIIEMEEIERDLGS
;
A
#
# COMPACT_ATOMS: atom_id res chain seq x y z
N MET A 1 -1.21 -13.74 -6.15
CA MET A 1 -1.07 -12.28 -6.24
C MET A 1 -1.11 -11.90 -7.70
N LYS A 2 -1.95 -10.93 -8.04
CA LYS A 2 -1.94 -10.26 -9.34
C LYS A 2 -1.00 -9.06 -9.26
N ILE A 3 -0.25 -8.81 -10.33
CA ILE A 3 0.67 -7.66 -10.44
C ILE A 3 0.24 -6.85 -11.65
N GLU A 4 0.04 -5.56 -11.45
CA GLU A 4 -0.19 -4.61 -12.53
C GLU A 4 0.85 -3.48 -12.44
N ASN A 5 1.62 -3.31 -13.52
CA ASN A 5 2.64 -2.26 -13.58
C ASN A 5 2.00 -0.99 -14.17
N ARG A 6 2.11 0.11 -13.45
CA ARG A 6 1.84 1.46 -13.96
C ARG A 6 3.19 2.16 -14.18
N ASP A 7 3.15 3.37 -14.73
CA ASP A 7 4.35 4.14 -15.05
C ASP A 7 5.19 4.44 -13.81
N LYS A 8 4.54 4.88 -12.72
CA LYS A 8 5.18 5.36 -11.48
C LYS A 8 5.11 4.39 -10.29
N PHE A 9 4.27 3.36 -10.38
CA PHE A 9 4.04 2.44 -9.27
C PHE A 9 3.58 1.07 -9.76
N VAL A 10 3.58 0.11 -8.85
CA VAL A 10 3.04 -1.23 -9.08
C VAL A 10 1.86 -1.48 -8.15
N ILE A 11 0.81 -2.09 -8.68
CA ILE A 11 -0.36 -2.52 -7.91
C ILE A 11 -0.20 -4.01 -7.63
N LEU A 12 -0.32 -4.38 -6.36
CA LEU A 12 -0.28 -5.75 -5.86
C LEU A 12 -1.64 -6.09 -5.25
N THR A 13 -2.33 -7.04 -5.87
CA THR A 13 -3.68 -7.48 -5.44
C THR A 13 -3.62 -8.93 -4.96
N ASP A 14 -4.33 -9.24 -3.88
CA ASP A 14 -4.52 -10.64 -3.46
C ASP A 14 -5.46 -11.37 -4.44
N ASP A 15 -5.16 -12.63 -4.73
CA ASP A 15 -5.99 -13.52 -5.54
C ASP A 15 -6.32 -14.83 -4.81
N LYS A 16 -5.92 -14.96 -3.55
CA LYS A 16 -6.09 -16.19 -2.75
C LYS A 16 -7.13 -16.05 -1.63
N GLY A 17 -7.50 -14.83 -1.25
CA GLY A 17 -8.49 -14.56 -0.21
C GLY A 17 -7.98 -14.78 1.22
N ASN A 18 -6.67 -14.87 1.43
CA ASN A 18 -6.07 -14.99 2.76
C ASN A 18 -5.15 -13.81 3.04
N LEU A 19 -5.70 -12.82 3.73
CA LEU A 19 -5.02 -11.55 3.95
C LEU A 19 -3.77 -11.67 4.84
N LYS A 20 -3.77 -12.56 5.83
CA LYS A 20 -2.61 -12.75 6.72
C LYS A 20 -1.43 -13.35 5.99
N GLU A 21 -1.68 -14.35 5.15
CA GLU A 21 -0.67 -14.90 4.25
C GLU A 21 -0.22 -13.86 3.24
N PHE A 22 -1.16 -13.07 2.71
CA PHE A 22 -0.85 -12.00 1.77
C PHE A 22 0.04 -10.93 2.40
N ALA A 23 -0.24 -10.43 3.59
CA ALA A 23 0.61 -9.45 4.29
C ALA A 23 2.04 -9.97 4.53
N SER A 24 2.17 -11.25 4.92
CA SER A 24 3.47 -11.91 5.08
C SER A 24 4.21 -12.02 3.74
N PHE A 25 3.48 -12.37 2.68
CA PHE A 25 4.01 -12.48 1.32
C PHE A 25 4.44 -11.11 0.77
N ILE A 26 3.63 -10.05 0.95
CA ILE A 26 3.96 -8.68 0.57
C ILE A 26 5.23 -8.23 1.29
N THR A 27 5.39 -8.50 2.58
CA THR A 27 6.62 -8.19 3.31
C THR A 27 7.86 -8.79 2.64
N PHE A 28 7.78 -10.04 2.20
CA PHE A 28 8.88 -10.68 1.45
C PHE A 28 9.07 -10.05 0.06
N GLN A 29 7.99 -9.79 -0.67
CA GLN A 29 8.05 -9.25 -2.03
C GLN A 29 8.57 -7.82 -2.08
N ILE A 30 8.20 -6.98 -1.12
CA ILE A 30 8.71 -5.62 -0.98
C ILE A 30 10.23 -5.65 -0.82
N ALA A 31 10.75 -6.43 0.13
CA ALA A 31 12.17 -6.49 0.40
C ALA A 31 13.01 -6.97 -0.81
N ASN A 32 12.48 -7.92 -1.59
CA ASN A 32 13.25 -8.60 -2.64
C ASN A 32 13.02 -8.03 -4.05
N LYS A 33 11.79 -7.66 -4.39
CA LYS A 33 11.39 -7.32 -5.75
C LYS A 33 11.02 -5.85 -5.93
N PHE A 34 10.39 -5.24 -4.93
CA PHE A 34 9.76 -3.92 -5.09
C PHE A 34 10.39 -2.79 -4.26
N LYS A 35 11.53 -3.04 -3.58
CA LYS A 35 12.26 -2.11 -2.70
C LYS A 35 12.65 -0.72 -3.27
N ARG A 36 12.45 -0.49 -4.57
CA ARG A 36 12.82 0.76 -5.27
C ARG A 36 11.70 1.25 -6.20
N GLN A 37 10.46 0.96 -5.83
CA GLN A 37 9.27 1.33 -6.58
C GLN A 37 8.21 1.80 -5.60
N ASN A 38 7.37 2.75 -6.02
CA ASN A 38 6.14 3.04 -5.29
C ASN A 38 5.21 1.83 -5.41
N VAL A 39 4.52 1.49 -4.33
CA VAL A 39 3.66 0.31 -4.27
C VAL A 39 2.27 0.68 -3.79
N VAL A 40 1.28 0.15 -4.49
CA VAL A 40 -0.11 0.14 -4.09
C VAL A 40 -0.50 -1.29 -3.72
N ILE A 41 -1.04 -1.49 -2.52
CA ILE A 41 -1.67 -2.73 -2.11
C ILE A 41 -3.17 -2.59 -2.31
N ASP A 42 -3.72 -3.30 -3.28
CA ASP A 42 -5.14 -3.25 -3.58
C ASP A 42 -5.89 -4.30 -2.76
N LEU A 43 -6.63 -3.82 -1.76
CA LEU A 43 -7.54 -4.60 -0.92
C LEU A 43 -9.00 -4.21 -1.19
N GLY A 44 -9.32 -3.61 -2.35
CA GLY A 44 -10.67 -3.16 -2.68
C GLY A 44 -11.69 -4.30 -2.80
N ALA A 45 -11.25 -5.55 -2.94
CA ALA A 45 -12.12 -6.73 -2.94
C ALA A 45 -12.51 -7.22 -1.53
N PHE A 46 -11.94 -6.64 -0.46
CA PHE A 46 -12.23 -7.01 0.92
C PHE A 46 -13.25 -6.04 1.54
N ASP A 47 -14.53 -6.27 1.27
CA ASP A 47 -15.65 -5.41 1.71
C ASP A 47 -15.88 -5.41 3.24
N ALA A 48 -15.31 -6.38 3.96
CA ALA A 48 -15.43 -6.54 5.41
C ALA A 48 -14.03 -6.61 6.07
N LEU A 49 -13.12 -5.74 5.64
CA LEU A 49 -11.77 -5.63 6.19
C LEU A 49 -11.83 -5.08 7.62
N GLU A 50 -11.18 -5.77 8.57
CA GLU A 50 -11.07 -5.31 9.96
C GLU A 50 -9.77 -4.50 10.21
N LEU A 51 -9.76 -3.68 11.26
CA LEU A 51 -8.59 -2.85 11.57
C LEU A 51 -7.34 -3.69 11.90
N ASP A 52 -7.48 -4.78 12.65
CA ASP A 52 -6.38 -5.68 13.01
C ASP A 52 -5.74 -6.35 11.77
N GLN A 53 -6.56 -6.65 10.77
CA GLN A 53 -6.20 -7.14 9.45
C GLN A 53 -5.41 -6.10 8.65
N LEU A 54 -5.84 -4.84 8.66
CA LEU A 54 -5.11 -3.73 8.06
C LEU A 54 -3.74 -3.50 8.75
N LEU A 55 -3.69 -3.61 10.08
CA LEU A 55 -2.48 -3.40 10.87
C LEU A 55 -1.36 -4.42 10.56
N LEU A 56 -1.68 -5.56 9.93
CA LEU A 56 -0.68 -6.51 9.43
C LEU A 56 0.29 -5.87 8.42
N PHE A 57 -0.11 -4.79 7.73
CA PHE A 57 0.70 -4.09 6.75
C PHE A 57 1.52 -2.93 7.33
N LEU A 58 1.26 -2.50 8.58
CA LEU A 58 1.89 -1.33 9.20
C LEU A 58 3.43 -1.41 9.16
N LYS A 59 3.99 -2.56 9.56
CA LYS A 59 5.44 -2.75 9.61
C LYS A 59 6.09 -2.64 8.23
N VAL A 60 5.51 -3.28 7.21
CA VAL A 60 6.07 -3.25 5.85
C VAL A 60 5.89 -1.87 5.22
N SER A 61 4.75 -1.21 5.44
CA SER A 61 4.52 0.17 4.99
C SER A 61 5.60 1.12 5.52
N ASN A 62 5.83 1.10 6.84
CA ASN A 62 6.86 1.93 7.48
C ASN A 62 8.27 1.62 6.99
N LEU A 63 8.61 0.34 6.80
CA LEU A 63 9.92 -0.05 6.26
C LEU A 63 10.11 0.41 4.81
N HIS A 64 9.06 0.30 3.99
CA HIS A 64 9.12 0.69 2.57
C HIS A 64 9.26 2.20 2.42
N ARG A 65 8.42 2.99 3.11
CA ARG A 65 8.46 4.46 3.04
C ARG A 65 9.76 5.07 3.56
N LYS A 66 10.43 4.42 4.52
CA LYS A 66 11.80 4.81 4.95
C LYS A 66 12.83 4.79 3.81
N THR A 67 12.54 4.08 2.72
CA THR A 67 13.41 4.04 1.52
C THR A 67 13.09 5.15 0.51
N LYS A 68 12.27 6.14 0.87
CA LYS A 68 11.77 7.21 -0.01
C LYS A 68 10.90 6.72 -1.18
N HIS A 69 10.10 5.68 -0.96
CA HIS A 69 9.10 5.18 -1.92
C HIS A 69 7.74 5.06 -1.26
N SER A 70 6.68 5.42 -1.98
CA SER A 70 5.31 5.40 -1.47
C SER A 70 4.84 3.97 -1.20
N PHE A 71 4.04 3.81 -0.14
CA PHE A 71 3.31 2.58 0.18
C PHE A 71 1.87 2.95 0.52
N VAL A 72 0.96 2.72 -0.42
CA VAL A 72 -0.46 3.11 -0.29
C VAL A 72 -1.32 1.86 -0.29
N ILE A 73 -2.33 1.80 0.58
CA ILE A 73 -3.30 0.71 0.63
C ILE A 73 -4.63 1.23 0.11
N VAL A 74 -5.29 0.45 -0.74
CA VAL A 74 -6.62 0.79 -1.27
C VAL A 74 -7.67 -0.10 -0.61
N ASN A 75 -8.56 0.52 0.16
CA ASN A 75 -9.74 -0.11 0.77
C ASN A 75 -10.70 0.97 1.28
N ASN A 76 -12.00 0.67 1.28
CA ASN A 76 -13.07 1.58 1.70
C ASN A 76 -13.94 1.03 2.85
N ALA A 77 -13.53 -0.08 3.48
CA ALA A 77 -14.30 -0.74 4.54
C ALA A 77 -13.97 -0.21 5.95
N ILE A 78 -12.83 0.46 6.13
CA ILE A 78 -12.37 0.99 7.42
C ILE A 78 -12.56 2.50 7.47
N ASP A 79 -13.05 3.02 8.60
CA ASP A 79 -13.14 4.45 8.84
C ASP A 79 -11.73 5.09 8.82
N PRO A 80 -11.47 6.10 7.96
CA PRO A 80 -10.19 6.79 7.93
C PRO A 80 -9.72 7.33 9.29
N ASP A 81 -10.64 7.68 10.20
CA ASP A 81 -10.32 8.18 11.53
C ASP A 81 -9.74 7.10 12.46
N ASP A 82 -9.99 5.82 12.17
CA ASP A 82 -9.44 4.67 12.91
C ASP A 82 -8.07 4.21 12.38
N VAL A 83 -7.67 4.68 11.19
CA VAL A 83 -6.41 4.30 10.56
C VAL A 83 -5.24 5.05 11.22
N PRO A 84 -4.15 4.36 11.63
CA PRO A 84 -2.99 5.04 12.17
C PRO A 84 -2.43 6.07 11.18
N PHE A 85 -2.05 7.25 11.65
CA PHE A 85 -1.43 8.31 10.81
C PHE A 85 -0.15 7.84 10.09
N GLU A 86 0.48 6.79 10.60
CA GLU A 86 1.63 6.14 9.97
C GLU A 86 1.25 5.29 8.74
N MET A 87 -0.02 5.16 8.39
CA MET A 87 -0.47 4.43 7.21
C MET A 87 -1.14 5.37 6.22
N VAL A 88 -0.98 5.06 4.94
CA VAL A 88 -1.72 5.74 3.88
C VAL A 88 -2.73 4.75 3.36
N VAL A 89 -4.00 4.98 3.69
CA VAL A 89 -5.13 4.18 3.23
C VAL A 89 -6.10 5.10 2.53
N VAL A 90 -6.50 4.73 1.32
CA VAL A 90 -7.42 5.52 0.50
C VAL A 90 -8.52 4.63 -0.09
N PRO A 91 -9.73 5.18 -0.33
CA PRO A 91 -10.83 4.40 -0.90
C PRO A 91 -10.59 3.87 -2.32
N THR A 92 -9.82 4.58 -3.15
CA THR A 92 -9.71 4.28 -4.59
C THR A 92 -8.28 4.22 -5.11
N LEU A 93 -8.10 3.50 -6.23
CA LEU A 93 -6.85 3.49 -7.00
C LEU A 93 -6.47 4.88 -7.53
N GLN A 94 -7.46 5.75 -7.81
CA GLN A 94 -7.20 7.11 -8.28
C GLN A 94 -6.54 7.95 -7.17
N GLU A 95 -7.12 7.95 -5.97
CA GLU A 95 -6.53 8.66 -4.83
C GLU A 95 -5.15 8.11 -4.48
N ALA A 96 -4.92 6.80 -4.66
CA ALA A 96 -3.61 6.22 -4.45
C ALA A 96 -2.58 6.76 -5.45
N ALA A 97 -2.97 6.93 -6.71
CA ALA A 97 -2.14 7.58 -7.71
C ALA A 97 -1.86 9.05 -7.36
N ASP A 98 -2.89 9.79 -6.94
CA ASP A 98 -2.78 11.21 -6.58
C ASP A 98 -1.80 11.42 -5.40
N ILE A 99 -1.86 10.55 -4.37
CA ILE A 99 -0.90 10.59 -3.25
C ILE A 99 0.52 10.31 -3.73
N ILE A 100 0.72 9.30 -4.58
CA ILE A 100 2.05 8.95 -5.10
C ILE A 100 2.63 10.11 -5.90
N GLU A 101 1.82 10.75 -6.75
CA GLU A 101 2.24 11.92 -7.52
C GLU A 101 2.63 13.09 -6.61
N MET A 102 1.82 13.38 -5.59
CA MET A 102 2.13 14.43 -4.61
C MET A 102 3.44 14.14 -3.87
N GLU A 103 3.62 12.93 -3.35
CA GLU A 103 4.84 12.57 -2.63
C GLU A 103 6.08 12.56 -3.53
N GLU A 104 5.96 12.20 -4.82
CA GLU A 104 7.08 12.30 -5.77
C GLU A 104 7.50 13.75 -5.99
N ILE A 105 6.55 14.66 -6.16
CA ILE A 105 6.84 16.10 -6.28
C ILE A 105 7.53 16.61 -5.01
N GLU A 106 7.04 16.25 -3.82
CA GLU A 106 7.64 16.64 -2.54
C GLU A 106 9.08 16.13 -2.37
N ARG A 107 9.35 14.90 -2.83
CA ARG A 107 10.70 14.29 -2.84
C ARG A 107 11.63 15.01 -3.81
N ASP A 108 11.16 15.35 -5.01
CA ASP A 108 11.94 16.06 -6.02
C ASP A 108 12.28 17.49 -5.58
N LEU A 109 11.40 18.12 -4.80
CA LEU A 109 11.63 19.44 -4.19
C LEU A 109 12.61 19.41 -3.00
N GLY A 110 13.17 18.25 -2.66
CA GLY A 110 14.29 18.13 -1.72
C GLY A 110 13.88 18.00 -0.25
N SER A 111 12.68 17.49 0.01
CA SER A 111 12.20 17.14 1.36
C SER A 111 12.76 15.80 1.86
#